data_AF-A0A509LHI2-F1
#
_entry.id   AF-A0A509LHI2-F1
#
_cell.length_a   1.000
_cell.length_b   1.000
_cell.length_c   1.000
_cell.angle_alpha   90.00
_cell.angle_beta   90.00
_cell.angle_gamma   90.00
#
_symmetry.space_group_name_H-M   'P 1'
#
loop_
_entity.id
_entity.type
_entity.pdbx_description
1 polymer ?
#
loop_
_entity_poly.entity_id
_entity_poly.type
_entity_poly.pdbx_seq_one_letter_code
_entity_poly.pdbx_strand_id
1 'polypeptide(L)'
;KHLSHHRVPTVKGQSIAAYDPRVMQGNGVTYATSPMGADHTAGNLVGAYLSGALDPDQPEGGVEASRNAQISMILIDCTGMCLLAGAALSMPGGKDALLKAINAKFGTNLNHDDILALSIRVLKEEIEFNRKAGLTNEDDRLPEFFYTEPLPPHNKVLLISGEDMDTVFNF
;
A
#
# COMPACT_ATOMS: atom_id res chain seq x y z
N LYS A 1 8.18 -13.19 15.82
CA LYS A 1 8.04 -14.67 15.95
C LYS A 1 9.19 -15.44 15.28
N HIS A 2 9.58 -15.10 14.05
CA HIS A 2 10.57 -15.87 13.29
C HIS A 2 12.03 -15.41 13.47
N LEU A 3 12.22 -14.18 13.93
CA LEU A 3 13.52 -13.53 14.05
C LEU A 3 13.69 -13.19 15.53
N SER A 4 14.68 -13.82 16.19
CA SER A 4 14.91 -13.75 17.64
C SER A 4 15.50 -12.39 18.09
N HIS A 5 15.07 -11.30 17.45
CA HIS A 5 15.53 -9.95 17.74
C HIS A 5 14.39 -8.95 17.46
N HIS A 6 14.13 -8.05 18.42
CA HIS A 6 12.99 -7.13 18.38
C HIS A 6 13.12 -6.00 17.35
N ARG A 7 14.34 -5.71 16.87
CA ARG A 7 14.63 -4.68 15.85
C ARG A 7 14.79 -5.20 14.42
N VAL A 8 14.21 -6.34 14.08
CA VAL A 8 14.24 -6.78 12.69
C VAL A 8 13.05 -6.15 11.95
N PRO A 9 13.27 -5.24 10.98
CA PRO A 9 12.22 -4.45 10.37
C PRO A 9 11.48 -5.28 9.30
N THR A 10 10.67 -6.24 9.71
CA THR A 10 9.92 -7.11 8.78
C THR A 10 8.44 -7.17 9.11
N VAL A 11 7.60 -7.24 8.08
CA VAL A 11 6.16 -7.57 8.18
C VAL A 11 5.89 -8.78 7.29
N LYS A 12 5.17 -9.78 7.81
CA LYS A 12 4.92 -11.07 7.13
C LYS A 12 6.19 -11.76 6.60
N GLY A 13 7.33 -11.53 7.26
CA GLY A 13 8.64 -12.06 6.86
C GLY A 13 9.36 -11.26 5.76
N GLN A 14 8.73 -10.26 5.17
CA GLN A 14 9.33 -9.37 4.18
C GLN A 14 9.95 -8.16 4.88
N SER A 15 11.21 -7.82 4.56
CA SER A 15 11.87 -6.63 5.12
C SER A 15 11.30 -5.34 4.58
N ILE A 16 11.22 -4.31 5.44
CA ILE A 16 10.81 -2.97 5.07
C ILE A 16 11.78 -2.37 4.04
N ALA A 17 11.21 -1.68 3.05
CA ALA A 17 11.94 -0.97 2.01
C ALA A 17 12.51 0.38 2.50
N ALA A 18 13.07 1.18 1.58
CA ALA A 18 13.88 2.37 1.87
C ALA A 18 13.17 3.59 2.51
N TYR A 19 11.92 3.44 2.98
CA TYR A 19 11.14 4.53 3.60
C TYR A 19 10.80 4.18 5.04
N ASP A 20 11.19 5.02 6.00
CA ASP A 20 10.92 4.77 7.42
C ASP A 20 9.48 5.15 7.79
N PRO A 21 8.66 4.19 8.26
CA PRO A 21 7.24 4.43 8.51
C PRO A 21 6.98 5.45 9.63
N ARG A 22 7.96 5.75 10.49
CA ARG A 22 7.83 6.77 11.55
C ARG A 22 7.67 8.19 11.01
N VAL A 23 8.21 8.45 9.81
CA VAL A 23 8.16 9.76 9.15
C VAL A 23 7.41 9.70 7.81
N MET A 24 6.86 8.54 7.46
CA MET A 24 6.00 8.31 6.30
C MET A 24 4.85 7.40 6.73
N GLN A 25 3.94 7.97 7.52
CA GLN A 25 2.90 7.24 8.26
C GLN A 25 2.05 6.36 7.33
N GLY A 26 1.59 6.92 6.21
CA GLY A 26 0.81 6.18 5.21
C GLY A 26 1.58 5.03 4.54
N ASN A 27 2.88 5.17 4.28
CA ASN A 27 3.70 4.04 3.82
C ASN A 27 3.81 2.95 4.90
N GLY A 28 3.78 3.32 6.19
CA GLY A 28 3.68 2.37 7.29
C GLY A 28 2.43 1.50 7.22
N VAL A 29 1.29 2.06 6.81
CA VAL A 29 0.06 1.30 6.55
C VAL A 29 0.26 0.31 5.40
N THR A 30 0.88 0.74 4.30
CA THR A 30 1.18 -0.14 3.16
C THR A 30 2.06 -1.31 3.60
N TYR A 31 3.11 -1.05 4.37
CA TYR A 31 4.00 -2.11 4.84
C TYR A 31 3.31 -3.10 5.77
N ALA A 32 2.43 -2.61 6.66
CA ALA A 32 1.67 -3.45 7.57
C ALA A 32 0.69 -4.34 6.79
N THR A 33 -0.09 -3.74 5.90
CA THR A 33 -1.32 -4.36 5.37
C THR A 33 -1.17 -5.04 4.01
N SER A 34 -0.13 -4.73 3.23
CA SER A 34 0.08 -5.35 1.92
C SER A 34 0.09 -6.89 2.00
N PRO A 35 -0.61 -7.60 1.09
CA PRO A 35 -0.64 -9.06 1.11
C PRO A 35 0.73 -9.72 1.00
N MET A 36 1.70 -9.07 0.34
CA MET A 36 3.06 -9.60 0.14
C MET A 36 4.06 -9.20 1.24
N GLY A 37 3.61 -8.50 2.30
CA GLY A 37 4.46 -7.98 3.37
C GLY A 37 5.01 -6.58 3.06
N ALA A 38 6.09 -6.18 3.74
CA ALA A 38 6.57 -4.80 3.78
C ALA A 38 7.22 -4.26 2.49
N ASP A 39 6.51 -4.28 1.36
CA ASP A 39 6.95 -3.71 0.09
C ASP A 39 6.28 -2.36 -0.20
N HIS A 40 7.11 -1.35 -0.48
CA HIS A 40 6.68 -0.03 -0.91
C HIS A 40 6.00 -0.04 -2.28
N THR A 41 6.36 -0.96 -3.18
CA THR A 41 5.79 -1.01 -4.53
C THR A 41 4.29 -1.24 -4.50
N ALA A 42 3.79 -1.98 -3.50
CA ALA A 42 2.38 -2.24 -3.27
C ALA A 42 1.55 -0.96 -3.04
N GLY A 43 2.14 0.16 -2.63
CA GLY A 43 1.36 1.38 -2.34
C GLY A 43 2.22 2.53 -1.83
N ASN A 44 3.13 3.04 -2.66
CA ASN A 44 4.04 4.11 -2.28
C ASN A 44 3.38 5.49 -2.35
N LEU A 45 3.47 6.28 -1.28
CA LEU A 45 2.82 7.60 -1.18
C LEU A 45 3.77 8.79 -1.36
N VAL A 46 5.05 8.55 -1.72
CA VAL A 46 6.05 9.62 -1.95
C VAL A 46 5.53 10.70 -2.90
N GLY A 47 4.81 10.33 -3.96
CA GLY A 47 4.22 11.30 -4.88
C GLY A 47 3.19 12.22 -4.23
N ALA A 48 2.38 11.71 -3.30
CA ALA A 48 1.40 12.49 -2.55
C ALA A 48 2.08 13.41 -1.52
N TYR A 49 3.18 12.96 -0.91
CA TYR A 49 3.97 13.77 0.01
C TYR A 49 4.66 14.94 -0.72
N LEU A 50 5.30 14.66 -1.86
CA LEU A 50 6.02 15.68 -2.63
C LEU A 50 5.08 16.72 -3.27
N SER A 51 3.82 16.36 -3.54
CA SER A 51 2.82 17.31 -4.04
C SER A 51 2.14 18.13 -2.95
N GLY A 52 2.38 17.81 -1.66
CA GLY A 52 1.69 18.42 -0.52
C GLY A 52 0.25 17.97 -0.37
N ALA A 53 -0.19 16.93 -1.09
CA ALA A 53 -1.54 16.37 -0.97
C ALA A 53 -1.73 15.57 0.33
N LEU A 54 -0.64 15.11 0.93
CA LEU A 54 -0.63 14.38 2.19
C LEU A 54 0.60 14.79 3.00
N ASP A 55 0.44 15.02 4.30
CA ASP A 55 1.58 15.25 5.20
C ASP A 55 2.21 13.90 5.57
N PRO A 56 3.51 13.69 5.31
CA PRO A 56 4.15 12.40 5.53
C PRO A 56 4.25 11.99 7.01
N ASP A 57 4.38 12.94 7.94
CA ASP A 57 4.66 12.64 9.35
C ASP A 57 3.42 12.67 10.27
N GLN A 58 2.25 12.84 9.65
CA GLN A 58 0.94 12.90 10.29
C GLN A 58 0.10 11.65 9.95
N PRO A 59 -0.69 11.10 10.88
CA PRO A 59 -1.49 9.91 10.64
C PRO A 59 -2.72 10.19 9.75
N GLU A 60 -3.22 11.42 9.74
CA GLU A 60 -4.48 11.79 9.09
C GLU A 60 -4.46 11.50 7.59
N GLY A 61 -5.48 10.80 7.11
CA GLY A 61 -5.60 10.41 5.69
C GLY A 61 -4.64 9.30 5.25
N GLY A 62 -3.66 8.89 6.07
CA GLY A 62 -2.67 7.87 5.71
C GLY A 62 -3.29 6.50 5.40
N VAL A 63 -4.29 6.08 6.17
CA VAL A 63 -5.04 4.83 5.97
C VAL A 63 -5.76 4.81 4.62
N GLU A 64 -6.54 5.86 4.33
CA GLU A 64 -7.28 5.97 3.07
C GLU A 64 -6.35 6.09 1.86
N ALA A 65 -5.30 6.90 1.98
CA ALA A 65 -4.31 7.06 0.93
C ALA A 65 -3.60 5.74 0.61
N SER A 66 -3.19 4.99 1.64
CA SER A 66 -2.58 3.67 1.47
C SER A 66 -3.54 2.67 0.82
N ARG A 67 -4.79 2.59 1.29
CA ARG A 67 -5.83 1.74 0.66
C ARG A 67 -5.95 2.02 -0.84
N ASN A 68 -6.11 3.30 -1.20
CA ASN A 68 -6.29 3.71 -2.59
C ASN A 68 -5.05 3.46 -3.44
N ALA A 69 -3.86 3.63 -2.87
CA ALA A 69 -2.59 3.31 -3.54
C ALA A 69 -2.45 1.81 -3.79
N GLN A 70 -2.81 0.96 -2.81
CA GLN A 70 -2.80 -0.49 -2.95
C GLN A 70 -3.75 -0.99 -4.04
N ILE A 71 -4.99 -0.48 -4.05
CA ILE A 71 -5.95 -0.78 -5.12
C ILE A 71 -5.44 -0.32 -6.49
N SER A 72 -4.82 0.86 -6.56
CA SER A 72 -4.24 1.39 -7.79
C SER A 72 -3.06 0.55 -8.28
N MET A 73 -2.29 -0.06 -7.37
CA MET A 73 -1.15 -0.89 -7.75
C MET A 73 -1.59 -2.20 -8.37
N ILE A 74 -2.61 -2.84 -7.80
CA ILE A 74 -3.19 -4.06 -8.36
C ILE A 74 -3.63 -3.86 -9.81
N LEU A 75 -4.14 -2.68 -10.17
CA LEU A 75 -4.45 -2.36 -11.56
C LEU A 75 -3.20 -2.47 -12.45
N ILE A 76 -2.11 -1.81 -12.06
CA ILE A 76 -0.87 -1.83 -12.83
C ILE A 76 -0.33 -3.27 -12.92
N ASP A 77 -0.27 -3.98 -11.80
CA ASP A 77 0.27 -5.34 -11.76
C ASP A 77 -0.53 -6.32 -12.62
N CYS A 78 -1.87 -6.22 -12.62
CA CYS A 78 -2.73 -7.04 -13.48
C CYS A 78 -2.48 -6.81 -14.98
N THR A 79 -1.98 -5.63 -15.37
CA THR A 79 -1.65 -5.33 -16.78
C THR A 79 -0.26 -5.85 -17.18
N GLY A 80 0.59 -6.19 -16.21
CA GLY A 80 2.00 -6.55 -16.44
C GLY A 80 2.87 -5.37 -16.89
N MET A 81 2.37 -4.13 -16.76
CA MET A 81 3.15 -2.93 -17.07
C MET A 81 4.09 -2.57 -15.94
N CYS A 82 5.21 -1.94 -16.27
CA CYS A 82 6.13 -1.40 -15.27
C CYS A 82 5.44 -0.30 -14.44
N LEU A 83 5.60 -0.35 -13.11
CA LEU A 83 5.17 0.68 -12.16
C LEU A 83 5.54 2.10 -12.61
N LEU A 84 6.74 2.30 -13.17
CA LEU A 84 7.20 3.62 -13.62
C LEU A 84 6.41 4.15 -14.81
N ALA A 85 5.82 3.28 -15.63
CA ALA A 85 4.86 3.70 -16.65
C ALA A 85 3.55 4.18 -16.00
N GLY A 86 3.22 3.69 -14.80
CA GLY A 86 2.11 4.16 -13.98
C GLY A 86 2.19 5.64 -13.62
N ALA A 87 3.38 6.26 -13.61
CA ALA A 87 3.51 7.71 -13.43
C ALA A 87 2.75 8.52 -14.50
N ALA A 88 2.60 7.95 -15.70
CA ALA A 88 1.80 8.57 -16.76
C ALA A 88 0.29 8.63 -16.42
N LEU A 89 -0.21 7.76 -15.53
CA LEU A 89 -1.60 7.79 -15.08
C LEU A 89 -1.93 9.02 -14.23
N SER A 90 -0.92 9.64 -13.62
CA SER A 90 -1.08 10.89 -12.88
C SER A 90 -1.17 12.12 -13.79
N MET A 91 -0.90 11.97 -15.10
CA MET A 91 -1.06 13.04 -16.07
C MET A 91 -2.52 13.17 -16.53
N PRO A 92 -2.98 14.38 -16.92
CA PRO A 92 -4.30 14.57 -17.51
C PRO A 92 -4.56 13.61 -18.68
N GLY A 93 -5.66 12.86 -18.62
CA GLY A 93 -6.03 11.86 -19.64
C GLY A 93 -5.26 10.54 -19.60
N GLY A 94 -4.28 10.37 -18.69
CA GLY A 94 -3.47 9.14 -18.60
C GLY A 94 -4.28 7.89 -18.30
N LYS A 95 -5.23 7.97 -17.35
CA LYS A 95 -6.14 6.86 -17.01
C LYS A 95 -7.03 6.45 -18.20
N ASP A 96 -7.58 7.42 -18.93
CA ASP A 96 -8.40 7.15 -20.11
C ASP A 96 -7.60 6.51 -21.23
N ALA A 97 -6.35 6.95 -21.42
CA ALA A 97 -5.44 6.36 -22.40
C ALA A 97 -5.12 4.90 -22.06
N LEU A 98 -4.86 4.58 -20.78
CA LEU A 98 -4.64 3.20 -20.34
C LEU A 98 -5.89 2.34 -20.56
N LEU A 99 -7.07 2.80 -20.13
CA LEU A 99 -8.32 2.07 -20.32
C LEU A 99 -8.58 1.77 -21.80
N LYS A 100 -8.35 2.76 -22.68
CA LYS A 100 -8.46 2.59 -24.12
C LYS A 100 -7.46 1.55 -24.65
N ALA A 101 -6.22 1.54 -24.15
CA ALA A 101 -5.21 0.56 -24.54
C ALA A 101 -5.61 -0.87 -24.11
N ILE A 102 -6.11 -1.04 -22.88
CA ILE A 102 -6.61 -2.33 -22.37
C ILE A 102 -7.75 -2.84 -23.26
N ASN A 103 -8.78 -2.01 -23.50
CA ASN A 103 -9.92 -2.37 -24.33
C ASN A 103 -9.52 -2.72 -25.76
N ALA A 104 -8.60 -1.96 -26.37
CA ALA A 104 -8.10 -2.24 -27.71
C ALA A 104 -7.31 -3.56 -27.77
N LYS A 105 -6.53 -3.88 -26.73
CA LYS A 105 -5.70 -5.10 -26.67
C LYS A 105 -6.54 -6.36 -26.50
N PHE A 106 -7.56 -6.32 -25.64
CA PHE A 106 -8.34 -7.49 -25.26
C PHE A 106 -9.70 -7.58 -25.97
N GLY A 107 -10.08 -6.58 -26.77
CA GLY A 107 -11.40 -6.53 -27.42
C GLY A 107 -12.54 -6.37 -26.43
N THR A 108 -12.29 -5.71 -25.29
CA THR A 108 -13.26 -5.49 -24.21
C THR A 108 -13.88 -4.09 -24.30
N ASN A 109 -14.90 -3.84 -23.48
CA ASN A 109 -15.53 -2.53 -23.33
C ASN A 109 -15.66 -2.16 -21.84
N LEU A 110 -14.55 -2.28 -21.11
CA LEU A 110 -14.46 -1.93 -19.69
C LEU A 110 -14.55 -0.41 -19.51
N ASN A 111 -15.17 0.02 -18.43
CA ASN A 111 -15.12 1.39 -17.92
C ASN A 111 -14.21 1.47 -16.66
N HIS A 112 -14.07 2.65 -16.08
CA HIS A 112 -13.24 2.86 -14.88
C HIS A 112 -13.76 2.11 -13.63
N ASP A 113 -15.08 1.97 -13.49
CA ASP A 113 -15.69 1.25 -12.37
C ASP A 113 -15.45 -0.26 -12.49
N ASP A 114 -15.49 -0.81 -13.71
CA ASP A 114 -15.16 -2.21 -13.97
C ASP A 114 -13.70 -2.50 -13.58
N ILE A 115 -12.79 -1.58 -13.92
CA ILE A 115 -11.37 -1.68 -13.56
C ILE A 115 -11.17 -1.61 -12.04
N LEU A 116 -11.82 -0.66 -11.37
CA LEU A 116 -11.76 -0.53 -9.91
C LEU A 116 -12.29 -1.79 -9.21
N ALA A 117 -13.44 -2.30 -9.67
CA ALA A 117 -14.04 -3.52 -9.15
C ALA A 117 -13.12 -4.74 -9.35
N LEU A 118 -12.43 -4.82 -10.50
CA LEU A 118 -11.44 -5.87 -10.74
C LEU A 118 -10.26 -5.79 -9.78
N SER A 119 -9.69 -4.59 -9.55
CA SER A 119 -8.60 -4.40 -8.61
C SER A 119 -9.00 -4.77 -7.18
N ILE A 120 -10.18 -4.33 -6.73
CA ILE A 120 -10.72 -4.67 -5.42
C ILE A 120 -10.91 -6.18 -5.28
N ARG A 121 -11.42 -6.85 -6.31
CA ARG A 121 -11.60 -8.30 -6.32
C ARG A 121 -10.27 -9.03 -6.19
N VAL A 122 -9.26 -8.66 -6.97
CA VAL A 122 -7.92 -9.28 -6.90
C VAL A 122 -7.30 -9.08 -5.52
N LEU A 123 -7.35 -7.87 -4.96
CA LEU A 123 -6.85 -7.60 -3.62
C LEU A 123 -7.57 -8.43 -2.54
N LYS A 124 -8.90 -8.59 -2.64
CA LYS A 124 -9.66 -9.47 -1.74
C LYS A 124 -9.20 -10.93 -1.85
N GLU A 125 -8.94 -11.43 -3.05
CA GLU A 125 -8.43 -12.80 -3.26
C GLU A 125 -7.03 -13.00 -2.66
N GLU A 126 -6.13 -12.02 -2.79
CA GLU A 126 -4.79 -12.07 -2.17
C GLU A 126 -4.87 -12.09 -0.63
N ILE A 127 -5.72 -11.25 -0.05
CA ILE A 127 -5.97 -11.24 1.39
C ILE A 127 -6.57 -12.57 1.85
N GLU A 128 -7.57 -13.08 1.13
CA GLU A 128 -8.22 -14.34 1.45
C GLU A 128 -7.26 -15.54 1.34
N PHE A 129 -6.36 -15.52 0.36
CA PHE A 129 -5.27 -16.49 0.27
C PHE A 129 -4.42 -16.47 1.55
N ASN A 130 -4.03 -15.29 2.02
CA ASN A 130 -3.28 -15.13 3.26
C ASN A 130 -4.08 -15.60 4.50
N ARG A 131 -5.38 -15.30 4.57
CA ARG A 131 -6.24 -15.79 5.66
C ARG A 131 -6.31 -17.32 5.67
N LYS A 132 -6.44 -17.95 4.51
CA LYS A 132 -6.38 -19.43 4.35
C LYS A 132 -5.02 -20.00 4.72
N ALA A 133 -3.94 -19.24 4.52
CA ALA A 133 -2.59 -19.61 4.96
C ALA A 133 -2.37 -19.39 6.48
N GLY A 134 -3.36 -18.83 7.19
CA GLY A 134 -3.36 -18.65 8.64
C GLY A 134 -2.91 -17.28 9.12
N LEU A 135 -2.72 -16.30 8.23
CA LEU A 135 -2.39 -14.92 8.62
C LEU A 135 -3.65 -14.23 9.15
N THR A 136 -3.53 -13.49 10.24
CA THR A 136 -4.62 -12.67 10.82
C THR A 136 -4.28 -11.18 10.78
N ASN A 137 -5.20 -10.34 11.24
CA ASN A 137 -4.93 -8.91 11.40
C ASN A 137 -3.74 -8.63 12.33
N GLU A 138 -3.39 -9.56 13.22
CA GLU A 138 -2.18 -9.49 14.04
C GLU A 138 -0.88 -9.57 13.22
N ASP A 139 -0.93 -10.12 12.00
CA ASP A 139 0.20 -10.11 11.07
C ASP A 139 0.26 -8.81 10.25
N ASP A 140 -0.78 -7.98 10.31
CA ASP A 140 -0.88 -6.66 9.69
C ASP A 140 -0.39 -5.57 10.67
N ARG A 141 0.79 -5.79 11.27
CA ARG A 141 1.40 -4.93 12.29
C ARG A 141 2.86 -4.65 11.97
N LEU A 142 3.30 -3.43 12.30
CA LEU A 142 4.73 -3.09 12.24
C LEU A 142 5.45 -3.58 13.51
N PRO A 143 6.77 -3.80 13.45
CA PRO A 143 7.58 -4.05 14.63
C PRO A 143 7.44 -2.96 15.71
N GLU A 144 7.39 -3.37 16.98
CA GLU A 144 7.10 -2.51 18.14
C GLU A 144 8.00 -1.28 18.25
N PHE A 145 9.27 -1.38 17.86
CA PHE A 145 10.21 -0.27 17.95
C PHE A 145 9.81 0.93 17.07
N PHE A 146 9.01 0.72 16.00
CA PHE A 146 8.49 1.84 15.22
C PHE A 146 7.47 2.69 16.00
N TYR A 147 6.78 2.10 16.98
CA TYR A 147 5.78 2.80 17.81
C TYR A 147 6.41 3.47 19.04
N THR A 148 7.58 2.99 19.48
CA THR A 148 8.15 3.37 20.78
C THR A 148 9.48 4.12 20.69
N GLU A 149 10.24 3.96 19.60
CA GLU A 149 11.56 4.57 19.44
C GLU A 149 11.52 5.76 18.47
N PRO A 150 11.65 7.00 18.96
CA PRO A 150 11.69 8.19 18.11
C PRO A 150 12.84 8.15 17.11
N LEU A 151 12.60 8.59 15.87
CA LEU A 151 13.61 8.68 14.81
C LEU A 151 14.17 10.10 14.67
N PRO A 152 15.44 10.36 15.05
CA PRO A 152 16.10 11.64 14.76
C PRO A 152 16.21 11.90 13.24
N PRO A 153 16.20 13.17 12.79
CA PRO A 153 16.08 14.39 13.59
C PRO A 153 14.62 14.79 13.88
N HIS A 154 13.63 14.17 13.22
CA HIS A 154 12.22 14.51 13.37
C HIS A 154 11.63 14.08 14.72
N ASN A 155 12.27 13.11 15.38
CA ASN A 155 11.87 12.50 16.65
C ASN A 155 10.42 12.00 16.65
N LYS A 156 9.98 11.45 15.51
CA LYS A 156 8.66 10.86 15.31
C LYS A 156 8.68 9.35 15.54
N VAL A 157 7.52 8.81 15.88
CA VAL A 157 7.17 7.39 15.93
C VAL A 157 5.99 7.13 15.00
N LEU A 158 5.64 5.87 14.74
CA LEU A 158 4.38 5.57 14.07
C LEU A 158 3.21 5.94 14.98
N LEU A 159 2.25 6.69 14.43
CA LEU A 159 1.08 7.21 15.12
C LEU A 159 -0.21 6.46 14.74
N ILE A 160 -0.22 5.80 13.58
CA ILE A 160 -1.35 4.99 13.12
C ILE A 160 -1.43 3.70 13.95
N SER A 161 -2.55 3.47 14.62
CA SER A 161 -2.76 2.33 15.50
C SER A 161 -3.05 1.04 14.71
N GLY A 162 -2.95 -0.11 15.38
CA GLY A 162 -3.40 -1.39 14.79
C GLY A 162 -4.90 -1.39 14.47
N GLU A 163 -5.71 -0.71 15.27
CA GLU A 163 -7.15 -0.56 15.02
C GLU A 163 -7.41 0.26 13.74
N ASP A 164 -6.65 1.33 13.53
CA ASP A 164 -6.72 2.10 12.28
C ASP A 164 -6.33 1.24 11.07
N MET A 165 -5.28 0.41 11.20
CA MET A 165 -4.84 -0.51 10.15
C MET A 165 -5.90 -1.56 9.82
N ASP A 166 -6.65 -2.03 10.82
CA ASP A 166 -7.71 -3.02 10.61
C ASP A 166 -8.86 -2.46 9.76
N THR A 167 -8.96 -1.13 9.63
CA THR A 167 -9.96 -0.50 8.74
C THR A 167 -9.55 -0.40 7.29
N VAL A 168 -8.28 -0.71 6.94
CA VAL A 168 -7.71 -0.46 5.61
C VAL A 168 -8.47 -1.19 4.50
N PHE A 169 -9.07 -2.35 4.76
CA PHE A 169 -9.82 -3.09 3.73
C PHE A 169 -11.31 -3.26 4.03
N ASN A 170 -11.91 -2.32 4.77
CA ASN A 170 -13.35 -2.29 5.07
C ASN A 170 -14.19 -1.78 3.87
N PHE A 171 -14.23 -2.56 2.79
CA PHE A 171 -15.06 -2.32 1.61
C PHE A 171 -15.65 -3.63 1.04
#